data_AF-A0A7Y5QQ72-F1
#
_entry.id   AF-A0A7Y5QQ72-F1
#
_cell.length_a   1.000
_cell.length_b   1.000
_cell.length_c   1.000
_cell.angle_alpha   90.00
_cell.angle_beta   90.00
_cell.angle_gamma   90.00
#
_symmetry.space_group_name_H-M   'P 1'
#
loop_
_entity.id
_entity.type
_entity.pdbx_description
1 polymer ?
#
loop_
_entity_poly.entity_id
_entity_poly.type
_entity_poly.pdbx_seq_one_letter_code
_entity_poly.pdbx_strand_id
1 'polypeptide(L)'
;SAALPVLPGAREAWSAGATPGGAERNEAWLRDIVDWGDAEPFARALVLDPQTSGGLLVALPAELAAEYVSRVPRSVVIGEVRPRGDRAIVLV
;
A
#
# COMPACT_ATOMS: atom_id res chain seq x y z
N SER A 1 5.91 -9.25 9.42
CA SER A 1 5.64 -8.42 8.25
C SER A 1 4.48 -7.51 8.58
N ALA A 2 4.50 -6.27 8.09
CA ALA A 2 3.41 -5.32 8.26
C ALA A 2 2.58 -5.35 6.98
N ALA A 3 1.29 -5.68 7.08
CA ALA A 3 0.41 -5.84 5.92
C ALA A 3 -0.45 -4.61 5.73
N LEU A 4 -0.69 -4.23 4.48
CA LEU A 4 -1.68 -3.22 4.15
C LEU A 4 -3.05 -3.66 4.65
N PRO A 5 -3.83 -2.77 5.30
CA PRO A 5 -5.20 -3.09 5.68
C PRO A 5 -6.04 -3.33 4.43
N VAL A 6 -6.81 -4.42 4.43
CA VAL A 6 -7.66 -4.82 3.31
C VAL A 6 -9.13 -4.74 3.75
N LEU A 7 -9.98 -4.16 2.91
CA LEU A 7 -11.42 -4.15 3.17
C LEU A 7 -12.00 -5.58 3.08
N PRO A 8 -12.96 -5.94 3.95
CA PRO A 8 -13.67 -7.21 3.83
C PRO A 8 -14.28 -7.35 2.42
N GLY A 9 -14.07 -8.51 1.78
CA GLY A 9 -14.60 -8.77 0.44
C GLY A 9 -13.73 -8.28 -0.72
N ALA A 10 -12.66 -7.51 -0.49
CA ALA A 10 -11.86 -6.93 -1.57
C ALA A 10 -11.13 -8.00 -2.39
N ARG A 11 -10.61 -9.05 -1.74
CA ARG A 11 -9.93 -10.16 -2.44
C ARG A 11 -10.91 -10.98 -3.24
N GLU A 12 -12.07 -11.25 -2.69
CA GLU A 12 -13.15 -11.98 -3.35
C GLU A 12 -13.65 -11.22 -4.58
N ALA A 13 -13.86 -9.90 -4.45
CA ALA A 13 -14.26 -9.04 -5.56
C ALA A 13 -13.20 -9.00 -6.68
N TRP A 14 -11.93 -8.81 -6.31
CA TRP A 14 -10.82 -8.85 -7.27
C TRP A 14 -10.71 -10.21 -7.97
N SER A 15 -10.83 -11.30 -7.22
CA SER A 15 -10.80 -12.68 -7.76
C SER A 15 -11.98 -12.95 -8.70
N ALA A 16 -13.11 -12.27 -8.51
CA ALA A 16 -14.28 -12.31 -9.39
C ALA A 16 -14.14 -11.38 -10.62
N GLY A 17 -13.01 -10.69 -10.78
CA GLY A 17 -12.72 -9.83 -11.94
C GLY A 17 -13.10 -8.36 -11.76
N ALA A 18 -13.44 -7.91 -10.55
CA ALA A 18 -13.67 -6.50 -10.30
C ALA A 18 -12.35 -5.72 -10.38
N THR A 19 -12.26 -4.75 -11.29
CA THR A 19 -11.11 -3.86 -11.41
C THR A 19 -11.56 -2.41 -11.60
N PRO A 20 -10.86 -1.43 -11.00
CA PRO A 20 -11.14 -0.02 -11.25
C PRO A 20 -10.50 0.42 -12.57
N GLY A 21 -11.17 1.29 -13.34
CA GLY A 21 -10.60 1.83 -14.57
C GLY A 21 -9.33 2.69 -14.37
N GLY A 22 -9.01 3.07 -13.13
CA GLY A 22 -7.81 3.83 -12.78
C GLY A 22 -6.56 2.99 -12.49
N ALA A 23 -6.70 1.68 -12.24
CA ALA A 23 -5.56 0.84 -11.85
C ALA A 23 -4.47 0.79 -12.92
N GLU A 24 -4.85 0.58 -14.19
CA GLU A 24 -3.90 0.54 -15.31
C GLU A 24 -3.12 1.86 -15.46
N ARG A 25 -3.79 2.99 -15.21
CA ARG A 25 -3.17 4.32 -15.27
C ARG A 25 -2.17 4.52 -14.14
N ASN A 26 -2.52 4.07 -12.93
CA ASN A 26 -1.62 4.10 -11.78
C ASN A 26 -0.40 3.20 -12.03
N GLU A 27 -0.60 2.00 -12.57
CA GLU A 27 0.48 1.06 -12.88
C GLU A 27 1.46 1.64 -13.90
N ALA A 28 0.93 2.23 -14.97
CA ALA A 28 1.76 2.87 -15.98
C ALA A 28 2.58 4.03 -15.40
N TRP A 29 2.00 4.83 -14.50
CA TRP A 29 2.70 5.96 -13.85
C TRP A 29 3.78 5.49 -12.86
N LEU A 30 3.51 4.39 -12.15
CA LEU A 30 4.41 3.84 -11.11
C LEU A 30 5.55 2.99 -11.67
N ARG A 31 5.55 2.67 -12.97
CA ARG A 31 6.49 1.74 -13.62
C ARG A 31 7.95 1.98 -13.24
N ASP A 32 8.38 3.24 -13.16
CA ASP A 32 9.78 3.57 -12.86
C ASP A 32 10.04 3.94 -11.39
N ILE A 33 8.98 3.99 -10.58
CA ILE A 33 9.00 4.43 -9.19
C ILE A 33 9.04 3.24 -8.23
N VAL A 34 8.33 2.16 -8.57
CA VAL A 34 8.07 1.01 -7.69
C VAL A 34 8.86 -0.21 -8.14
N ASP A 35 9.56 -0.84 -7.19
CA ASP A 35 9.96 -2.23 -7.30
C ASP A 35 8.86 -3.12 -6.70
N TRP A 36 8.30 -4.00 -7.53
CA TRP A 36 7.23 -4.90 -7.13
C TRP A 36 7.72 -6.14 -6.37
N GLY A 37 9.02 -6.43 -6.39
CA GLY A 37 9.60 -7.63 -5.75
C GLY A 37 8.78 -8.90 -6.01
N ASP A 38 8.60 -9.68 -4.95
CA ASP A 38 7.79 -10.91 -4.95
C ASP A 38 6.32 -10.67 -4.55
N ALA A 39 5.84 -9.42 -4.61
CA ALA A 39 4.48 -9.08 -4.22
C ALA A 39 3.46 -9.89 -5.02
N GLU A 40 2.58 -10.59 -4.29
CA GLU A 40 1.51 -11.38 -4.89
C GLU A 40 0.58 -10.51 -5.76
N PRO A 41 -0.07 -11.09 -6.79
CA PRO A 41 -0.92 -10.32 -7.72
C PRO A 41 -1.99 -9.48 -7.02
N PHE A 42 -2.61 -10.00 -5.95
CA PHE A 42 -3.61 -9.23 -5.19
C PHE A 42 -3.00 -8.04 -4.45
N ALA A 43 -1.80 -8.18 -3.88
CA ALA A 43 -1.11 -7.06 -3.23
C ALA A 43 -0.80 -5.94 -4.23
N ARG A 44 -0.39 -6.29 -5.46
CA ARG A 44 -0.20 -5.33 -6.55
C ARG A 44 -1.51 -4.64 -6.93
N ALA A 45 -2.59 -5.42 -7.10
CA ALA A 45 -3.91 -4.86 -7.41
C ALA A 45 -4.41 -3.91 -6.31
N LEU A 46 -4.19 -4.26 -5.04
CA LEU A 46 -4.58 -3.46 -3.89
C LEU A 46 -3.89 -2.09 -3.87
N VAL A 47 -2.58 -2.02 -4.12
CA VAL A 47 -1.85 -0.73 -4.10
C VAL A 47 -2.11 0.13 -5.34
N LEU A 48 -2.58 -0.48 -6.43
CA LEU A 48 -2.96 0.22 -7.66
C LEU A 48 -4.40 0.74 -7.61
N ASP A 49 -5.22 0.27 -6.68
CA ASP A 49 -6.63 0.63 -6.54
C ASP A 49 -6.80 2.13 -6.15
N PRO A 50 -7.45 2.97 -6.99
CA PRO A 50 -7.70 4.36 -6.65
C PRO A 50 -8.62 4.51 -5.43
N GLN A 51 -8.15 5.19 -4.40
CA GLN A 51 -8.91 5.39 -3.16
C GLN A 51 -9.71 6.71 -3.20
N THR A 52 -11.04 6.62 -3.28
CA THR A 52 -11.92 7.78 -3.10
C THR A 52 -12.08 8.06 -1.60
N SER A 53 -11.74 9.26 -1.15
CA SER A 53 -11.76 9.63 0.28
C SER A 53 -10.95 8.66 1.15
N GLY A 54 -9.75 8.29 0.67
CA GLY A 54 -8.85 7.38 1.37
C GLY A 54 -8.37 7.89 2.73
N GLY A 55 -7.59 7.05 3.41
CA GLY A 55 -6.99 7.40 4.69
C GLY A 55 -5.81 8.38 4.58
N LEU A 56 -5.16 8.61 5.71
CA LEU A 56 -3.92 9.38 5.78
C LEU A 56 -2.71 8.44 5.70
N LEU A 57 -1.70 8.80 4.91
CA LEU A 57 -0.37 8.20 4.95
C LEU A 57 0.56 9.14 5.74
N VAL A 58 1.21 8.62 6.77
CA VAL A 58 2.05 9.41 7.68
C VAL A 58 3.43 8.77 7.79
N ALA A 59 4.47 9.60 7.71
CA ALA A 59 5.84 9.22 8.03
C ALA A 59 6.27 9.90 9.33
N LEU A 60 6.87 9.14 10.24
CA LEU A 60 7.32 9.59 11.55
C LEU A 60 8.58 8.82 11.97
N PRO A 61 9.39 9.35 12.91
CA PRO A 61 10.48 8.60 13.52
C PRO A 61 10.02 7.23 14.05
N ALA A 62 10.83 6.20 13.84
CA ALA A 62 10.45 4.81 14.12
C ALA A 62 10.10 4.59 15.59
N GLU A 63 10.80 5.27 16.49
CA GLU A 63 10.59 5.25 17.93
C GLU A 63 9.21 5.78 18.37
N LEU A 64 8.56 6.60 17.54
CA LEU A 64 7.23 7.15 17.81
C LEU A 64 6.10 6.29 17.24
N ALA A 65 6.40 5.29 16.41
CA ALA A 65 5.39 4.49 15.71
C ALA A 65 4.45 3.76 16.68
N ALA A 66 4.99 3.14 17.72
CA ALA A 66 4.20 2.40 18.70
C ALA A 66 3.26 3.32 19.49
N GLU A 67 3.74 4.50 19.92
CA GLU A 67 2.91 5.50 20.60
C GLU A 67 1.81 6.02 19.67
N TYR A 68 2.15 6.39 18.43
CA TYR A 68 1.19 6.85 17.45
C TYR A 68 0.05 5.84 17.23
N VAL A 69 0.40 4.57 17.03
CA VAL A 69 -0.59 3.50 16.83
C VAL A 69 -1.51 3.31 18.04
N SER A 70 -0.97 3.44 19.25
CA SER A 70 -1.78 3.37 20.48
C SER A 70 -2.80 4.51 20.61
N ARG A 71 -2.51 5.67 20.01
CA ARG A 71 -3.30 6.90 20.15
C ARG A 71 -4.25 7.16 18.99
N VAL A 72 -3.93 6.67 17.80
CA VAL A 72 -4.69 6.91 16.58
C VAL A 72 -5.44 5.64 16.19
N PRO A 73 -6.75 5.55 16.45
CA PRO A 73 -7.53 4.36 16.16
C PRO A 73 -7.45 3.97 14.68
N ARG A 74 -7.34 2.66 14.41
CA ARG A 74 -7.27 2.06 13.07
C ARG A 74 -6.02 2.44 12.25
N SER A 75 -5.04 3.10 12.85
CA SER A 75 -3.74 3.27 12.21
C SER A 75 -2.98 1.94 12.19
N VAL A 76 -2.19 1.73 11.14
CA VAL A 76 -1.41 0.51 10.91
C VAL A 76 -0.04 0.94 10.40
N VAL A 77 1.02 0.35 10.96
CA VAL A 77 2.35 0.47 10.35
C VAL A 77 2.36 -0.39 9.09
N ILE A 78 2.63 0.20 7.93
CA ILE A 78 2.59 -0.51 6.64
C ILE A 78 3.97 -0.62 5.97
N GLY A 79 5.01 -0.12 6.63
CA GLY A 79 6.37 -0.11 6.09
C GLY A 79 7.27 0.82 6.87
N GLU A 80 8.42 1.13 6.28
CA GLU A 80 9.43 2.02 6.85
C GLU A 80 10.07 2.86 5.74
N VAL A 81 10.60 4.02 6.11
CA VAL A 81 11.41 4.86 5.21
C VAL A 81 12.86 4.44 5.33
N ARG A 82 13.49 4.13 4.20
CA ARG A 82 14.91 3.75 4.10
C ARG A 82 15.70 4.83 3.35
N PRO A 83 17.05 4.82 3.42
CA PRO A 83 17.87 5.59 2.50
C PRO A 83 17.47 5.34 1.03
N ARG A 84 17.58 6.36 0.20
CA ARG A 84 17.18 6.29 -1.21
C ARG A 84 17.97 5.18 -1.94
N GLY A 85 17.24 4.24 -2.53
CA GLY A 85 17.77 3.23 -3.45
C GLY A 85 17.45 3.53 -4.92
N ASP A 86 17.54 2.51 -5.77
CA ASP A 86 17.27 2.59 -7.21
C ASP A 86 15.80 2.90 -7.51
N ARG A 87 14.89 2.32 -6.72
CA ARG A 87 13.45 2.59 -6.75
C ARG A 87 13.02 3.33 -5.48
N ALA A 88 12.00 4.16 -5.59
CA ALA A 88 11.52 4.98 -4.47
C ALA A 88 10.64 4.19 -3.50
N ILE A 89 9.98 3.14 -3.98
CA ILE A 89 9.10 2.27 -3.21
C ILE A 89 9.47 0.83 -3.56
N VAL A 90 9.61 -0.03 -2.54
CA VAL A 90 9.86 -1.46 -2.72
C VAL A 90 8.79 -2.22 -1.96
N LEU A 91 8.05 -3.08 -2.65
CA LEU A 91 7.15 -4.03 -2.01
C LEU A 91 7.94 -5.30 -1.66
N VAL A 92 7.84 -5.71 -0.39
CA VAL A 92 8.53 -6.88 0.19
C VAL A 92 7.54 -7.86 0.80
#